data_AF-A0A9D7FKY3-F1
#
_entry.id   AF-A0A9D7FKY3-F1
#
_cell.length_a   1.000
_cell.length_b   1.000
_cell.length_c   1.000
_cell.angle_alpha   90.00
_cell.angle_beta   90.00
_cell.angle_gamma   90.00
#
_symmetry.space_group_name_H-M   'P 1'
#
loop_
_entity.id
_entity.type
_entity.pdbx_description
1 polymer ?
#
loop_
_entity_poly.entity_id
_entity_poly.type
_entity_poly.pdbx_seq_one_letter_code
_entity_poly.pdbx_strand_id
1 'polypeptide(L)'
;MRSFLLFAFFILSSNYFFGQDILLSNDKEQEQLELCFKYSNELGFNIETIYNPHLYECVNEWMGTPYRYSGDSKNGIDCSGLVCEMYKSAYQKNSYRFS
;
A
#
# COMPACT_ATOMS: atom_id res chain seq x y z
N MET A 1 0.94 19.98 47.74
CA MET A 1 2.01 19.26 47.00
C MET A 1 1.46 18.17 46.07
N ARG A 2 0.54 17.28 46.49
CA ARG A 2 -0.06 16.24 45.60
C ARG A 2 -0.78 16.78 44.35
N SER A 3 -1.50 17.91 44.44
CA SER A 3 -2.22 18.49 43.30
C SER A 3 -1.28 19.06 42.21
N PHE A 4 -0.14 19.64 42.58
CA PHE A 4 0.86 20.14 41.63
C PHE A 4 1.53 19.02 40.83
N LEU A 5 1.78 17.87 41.46
CA LEU A 5 2.36 16.70 40.81
C LEU A 5 1.42 16.10 39.76
N LEU A 6 0.11 16.08 40.01
CA LEU A 6 -0.88 15.61 39.05
C LEU A 6 -0.98 16.53 37.83
N PHE A 7 -0.89 17.85 38.03
CA PHE A 7 -0.91 18.83 36.95
C PHE A 7 0.35 18.73 36.07
N ALA A 8 1.53 18.54 36.69
CA ALA A 8 2.77 18.30 35.96
C ALA A 8 2.72 16.99 35.16
N PHE A 9 2.13 15.93 35.72
CA PHE A 9 1.95 14.65 35.03
C PHE A 9 1.02 14.79 33.81
N PHE A 10 -0.05 15.57 33.94
CA PHE A 10 -1.00 15.82 32.86
C PHE A 10 -0.39 16.64 31.71
N ILE A 11 0.46 17.63 32.04
CA ILE A 11 1.22 18.40 31.04
C ILE A 11 2.27 17.51 30.36
N LEU A 12 2.99 16.68 31.11
CA LEU A 12 3.96 15.74 30.53
C LEU A 12 3.27 14.73 29.59
N SER A 13 2.11 14.18 29.97
CA SER A 13 1.38 13.23 29.14
C SER A 13 0.80 13.86 27.87
N SER A 14 0.34 15.12 27.92
CA SER A 14 -0.20 15.79 26.73
C SER A 14 0.88 16.14 25.71
N ASN A 15 2.06 16.56 26.15
CA ASN A 15 3.21 16.82 25.27
C ASN A 15 3.74 15.53 24.62
N TYR A 16 3.76 14.41 25.37
CA TYR A 16 4.12 13.10 24.80
C TYR A 16 3.11 12.60 23.76
N PHE A 17 1.80 12.75 24.04
CA PHE A 17 0.73 12.34 23.13
C PHE A 17 0.84 13.09 21.78
N PHE A 18 1.00 14.42 21.83
CA PHE A 18 1.13 15.24 20.62
C PHE A 18 2.42 14.95 19.83
N GLY A 19 3.53 14.66 20.52
CA GLY A 19 4.79 14.29 19.87
C GLY A 19 4.73 12.95 19.12
N GLN A 20 3.92 12.00 19.61
CA GLN A 20 3.76 10.69 18.98
C GLN A 20 2.93 10.75 17.69
N ASP A 21 1.91 11.60 17.62
CA ASP A 21 1.10 11.79 16.41
C ASP A 21 1.94 12.36 15.23
N ILE A 22 2.89 13.25 15.52
CA ILE A 22 3.79 13.86 14.52
C ILE A 22 4.80 12.85 13.96
N LEU A 23 5.38 11.99 14.80
CA LEU A 23 6.29 10.95 14.34
C LEU A 23 5.56 9.97 13.43
N LEU A 24 4.35 9.55 13.83
CA LEU A 24 3.54 8.63 13.03
C LEU A 24 3.15 9.23 11.66
N SER A 25 2.87 10.54 11.58
CA SER A 25 2.59 11.18 10.28
C SER A 25 3.82 11.20 9.39
N ASN A 26 5.00 11.54 9.94
CA ASN A 26 6.25 11.58 9.17
C ASN A 26 6.67 10.18 8.69
N ASP A 27 6.56 9.17 9.54
CA ASP A 27 6.89 7.78 9.18
C ASP A 27 6.01 7.28 8.03
N LYS A 28 4.70 7.60 8.06
CA LYS A 28 3.76 7.25 6.99
C LYS A 28 4.03 7.99 5.68
N GLU A 29 4.34 9.28 5.75
CA GLU A 29 4.70 10.07 4.56
C GLU A 29 5.97 9.53 3.90
N GLN A 30 6.96 9.16 4.71
CA GLN A 30 8.20 8.56 4.23
C GLN A 30 7.95 7.19 3.59
N GLU A 31 7.17 6.32 4.24
CA GLU A 31 6.76 5.03 3.68
C GLU A 31 6.04 5.19 2.33
N GLN A 32 5.10 6.14 2.24
CA GLN A 32 4.39 6.42 0.99
C GLN A 32 5.36 6.87 -0.12
N LEU A 33 6.30 7.75 0.20
CA LEU A 33 7.30 8.24 -0.75
C LEU A 33 8.20 7.10 -1.26
N GLU A 34 8.67 6.24 -0.36
CA GLU A 34 9.49 5.08 -0.69
C GLU A 34 8.76 4.09 -1.62
N LEU A 35 7.50 3.78 -1.32
CA LEU A 35 6.65 2.92 -2.15
C LEU A 35 6.40 3.53 -3.54
N CYS A 36 6.05 4.82 -3.59
CA CYS A 36 5.81 5.53 -4.84
C CYS A 36 7.07 5.56 -5.72
N PHE A 37 8.23 5.83 -5.12
CA PHE A 37 9.52 5.81 -5.81
C PHE A 37 9.83 4.42 -6.39
N LYS A 38 9.67 3.36 -5.58
CA LYS A 38 9.90 1.98 -6.01
C LYS A 38 9.05 1.63 -7.24
N TYR A 39 7.72 1.77 -7.14
CA TYR A 39 6.83 1.36 -8.21
C TYR A 39 6.90 2.27 -9.44
N SER A 40 7.22 3.55 -9.26
CA SER A 40 7.45 4.45 -10.40
C SER A 40 8.62 3.97 -11.27
N ASN A 41 9.70 3.50 -10.62
CA ASN A 41 10.88 2.98 -11.30
C ASN A 41 10.61 1.62 -11.95
N GLU A 42 9.92 0.72 -11.27
CA GLU A 42 9.61 -0.63 -11.78
C GLU A 42 8.63 -0.59 -12.97
N LEU A 43 7.63 0.28 -12.93
CA LEU A 43 6.57 0.36 -13.95
C LEU A 43 6.85 1.39 -15.05
N GLY A 44 7.83 2.27 -14.86
CA GLY A 44 8.26 3.24 -15.87
C GLY A 44 7.33 4.44 -16.06
N PHE A 45 6.50 4.76 -15.06
CA PHE A 45 5.67 5.97 -15.04
C PHE A 45 5.61 6.57 -13.64
N ASN A 46 5.35 7.87 -13.55
CA ASN A 46 5.30 8.56 -12.25
C ASN A 46 4.04 8.17 -11.46
N ILE A 47 4.23 7.77 -10.21
CA ILE A 47 3.18 7.50 -9.24
C ILE A 47 3.34 8.50 -8.09
N GLU A 48 2.33 9.36 -7.91
CA GLU A 48 2.35 10.39 -6.86
C GLU A 48 1.80 9.87 -5.52
N THR A 49 0.86 8.92 -5.57
CA THR A 49 0.18 8.40 -4.37
C THR A 49 -0.29 6.96 -4.59
N ILE A 50 -0.14 6.15 -3.54
CA ILE A 50 -0.60 4.76 -3.51
C ILE A 50 -1.72 4.63 -2.46
N TYR A 51 -2.93 4.37 -2.93
CA TYR A 51 -4.09 4.18 -2.05
C TYR A 51 -4.26 2.73 -1.58
N ASN A 52 -3.86 1.77 -2.41
CA ASN A 52 -3.94 0.35 -2.10
C ASN A 52 -2.57 -0.30 -2.36
N PRO A 53 -1.70 -0.38 -1.34
CA PRO A 53 -0.39 -1.02 -1.45
C PRO A 53 -0.47 -2.47 -1.93
N HIS A 54 -1.48 -3.22 -1.50
CA HIS A 54 -1.68 -4.62 -1.90
C HIS A 54 -1.92 -4.78 -3.41
N LEU A 55 -2.53 -3.80 -4.08
CA LEU A 55 -2.66 -3.83 -5.53
C LEU A 55 -1.29 -3.83 -6.21
N TYR A 56 -0.39 -2.98 -5.76
CA TYR A 56 0.96 -2.87 -6.34
C TYR A 56 1.83 -4.08 -5.98
N GLU A 57 1.66 -4.65 -4.78
CA GLU A 57 2.27 -5.93 -4.43
C GLU A 57 1.81 -7.05 -5.36
N CYS A 58 0.51 -7.12 -5.65
CA CYS A 58 -0.04 -8.08 -6.62
C CYS A 58 0.55 -7.84 -8.01
N VAL A 59 0.59 -6.59 -8.49
CA VAL A 59 1.20 -6.27 -9.79
C VAL A 59 2.64 -6.78 -9.83
N ASN A 60 3.45 -6.47 -8.83
CA ASN A 60 4.84 -6.92 -8.73
C ASN A 60 4.96 -8.45 -8.72
N GLU A 61 4.06 -9.16 -8.04
CA GLU A 61 4.03 -10.63 -8.04
C GLU A 61 3.79 -11.22 -9.44
N TRP A 62 3.02 -10.53 -10.28
CA TRP A 62 2.68 -10.97 -11.63
C TRP A 62 3.60 -10.39 -12.72
N MET A 63 4.44 -9.40 -12.40
CA MET A 63 5.43 -8.86 -13.33
C MET A 63 6.34 -9.97 -13.87
N GLY A 64 6.62 -9.91 -15.17
CA GLY A 64 7.43 -10.92 -15.86
C GLY A 64 6.69 -12.21 -16.22
N THR A 65 5.43 -12.40 -15.80
CA THR A 65 4.60 -13.53 -16.27
C THR A 65 4.43 -13.43 -17.79
N PRO A 66 4.77 -14.47 -18.57
CA PRO A 66 4.59 -14.44 -20.02
C PRO A 66 3.13 -14.19 -20.40
N TYR A 67 2.91 -13.49 -21.51
CA TYR A 67 1.58 -13.41 -22.08
C TYR A 67 1.18 -14.76 -22.68
N ARG A 68 -0.05 -15.21 -22.40
CA ARG A 68 -0.66 -16.38 -23.05
C ARG A 68 -2.14 -16.11 -23.24
N TYR A 69 -2.61 -16.18 -24.49
CA TYR A 69 -4.03 -16.03 -24.80
C TYR A 69 -4.89 -17.01 -23.99
N SER A 70 -5.97 -16.51 -23.37
CA SER A 70 -6.81 -17.28 -22.44
C SER A 70 -6.06 -17.90 -21.25
N GLY A 71 -4.86 -17.40 -20.94
CA GLY A 71 -4.05 -17.84 -19.82
C GLY A 71 -4.56 -17.31 -18.47
N ASP A 72 -4.31 -18.06 -17.41
CA ASP A 72 -4.82 -17.83 -16.06
C ASP A 72 -3.82 -18.21 -14.96
N SER A 73 -2.53 -18.36 -15.29
CA SER A 73 -1.51 -18.82 -14.33
C SER A 73 -0.16 -18.14 -14.56
N LYS A 74 0.77 -18.34 -13.63
CA LYS A 74 2.16 -17.83 -13.73
C LYS A 74 2.97 -18.39 -14.91
N ASN A 75 2.48 -19.45 -15.58
CA ASN A 75 3.09 -19.96 -16.82
C ASN A 75 2.61 -19.21 -18.08
N GLY A 76 1.64 -18.29 -17.92
CA GLY A 76 1.02 -17.62 -19.04
C GLY A 76 -0.34 -17.06 -18.66
N ILE A 77 -0.50 -15.74 -18.76
CA ILE A 77 -1.75 -15.03 -18.47
C ILE A 77 -2.11 -14.04 -19.59
N ASP A 78 -3.38 -13.81 -19.85
CA ASP A 78 -3.84 -12.74 -20.74
C ASP A 78 -4.24 -11.48 -19.95
N CYS A 79 -4.71 -10.45 -20.66
CA CYS A 79 -5.12 -9.20 -20.05
C CYS A 79 -6.33 -9.35 -19.11
N SER A 80 -7.36 -10.09 -19.51
CA SER A 80 -8.58 -10.23 -18.71
C SER A 80 -8.37 -11.11 -17.48
N GLY A 81 -7.54 -12.14 -17.60
CA GLY A 81 -7.08 -12.97 -16.50
C GLY A 81 -6.28 -12.17 -15.48
N LEU A 82 -5.33 -11.36 -15.94
CA LEU A 82 -4.55 -10.52 -15.05
C LEU A 82 -5.45 -9.55 -14.27
N VAL A 83 -6.41 -8.90 -14.95
CA VAL A 83 -7.38 -8.01 -14.28
C VAL A 83 -8.22 -8.77 -13.25
N CYS A 84 -8.71 -9.97 -13.57
CA CYS A 84 -9.44 -10.80 -12.61
C CYS A 84 -8.61 -11.12 -11.36
N GLU A 85 -7.33 -11.47 -11.52
CA GLU A 85 -6.43 -11.74 -10.40
C GLU A 85 -6.18 -10.49 -9.55
N MET A 86 -6.02 -9.30 -10.15
CA MET A 86 -5.87 -8.05 -9.40
C MET A 86 -7.12 -7.73 -8.56
N TYR A 87 -8.32 -7.89 -9.13
CA TYR A 87 -9.57 -7.66 -8.40
C TYR A 87 -9.78 -8.65 -7.25
N LYS A 88 -9.44 -9.92 -7.50
CA LYS A 88 -9.58 -10.98 -6.50
C LYS A 88 -8.62 -10.78 -5.34
N SER A 89 -7.34 -10.53 -5.62
CA SER A 89 -6.30 -10.45 -4.59
C SER A 89 -6.32 -9.12 -3.83
N ALA A 90 -6.42 -7.99 -4.53
CA ALA A 90 -6.32 -6.67 -3.89
C ALA A 90 -7.63 -6.13 -3.31
N TYR A 91 -8.78 -6.64 -3.78
CA TYR A 91 -10.11 -6.13 -3.40
C TYR A 91 -11.08 -7.22 -2.91
N GLN A 92 -10.68 -8.49 -2.91
CA GLN A 92 -11.53 -9.63 -2.53
C GLN A 92 -12.83 -9.68 -3.36
N LYS A 93 -12.78 -9.23 -4.62
CA LYS A 93 -13.94 -9.19 -5.52
C LYS A 93 -13.74 -10.16 -6.68
N ASN A 94 -14.75 -10.97 -6.91
CA ASN A 94 -14.82 -11.79 -8.12
C ASN A 94 -15.26 -10.91 -9.29
N SER A 95 -14.41 -10.80 -10.31
CA SER A 95 -14.73 -10.13 -11.56
C SER A 95 -15.13 -11.16 -12.62
N TYR A 96 -16.14 -10.84 -13.43
CA TYR A 96 -16.48 -11.64 -14.60
C TYR A 96 -15.34 -11.57 -15.62
N ARG A 97 -14.93 -12.73 -16.13
CA ARG A 97 -13.86 -12.83 -17.12
C ARG A 97 -14.42 -12.87 -18.53
N PHE A 98 -13.83 -12.08 -19.42
CA PHE A 98 -14.09 -12.10 -20.85
C PHE A 98 -12.76 -12.30 -21.59
N SER A 99 -12.61 -13.40 -22.32
CA SER A 99 -11.41 -13.80 -23.07
C SER A 99 -11.33 -13.15 -24.44
#